data_AF-A0A3T0KWK6-F1
#
_entry.id   AF-A0A3T0KWK6-F1
#
_cell.length_a   1.000
_cell.length_b   1.000
_cell.length_c   1.000
_cell.angle_alpha   90.00
_cell.angle_beta   90.00
_cell.angle_gamma   90.00
#
_symmetry.space_group_name_H-M   'P 1'
#
loop_
_entity.id
_entity.type
_entity.pdbx_description
1 polymer ?
#
loop_
_entity_poly.entity_id
_entity_poly.type
_entity_poly.pdbx_seq_one_letter_code
_entity_poly.pdbx_strand_id
1 'polypeptide(L)'
;MATKHEQILKYIDELPVGEKISVRQIAKALHVSEGTAYRAIKEAENQGYVSSIERVGTIRIERKKKENIEKLTFAEVVNIVDGQVLGGKSGLHKTLNKFVIGAMKLDAMMRYTEAGNLLIVGNRTQAHEHALKAGAAVLITGGFDTEEHVKKLADELEMPVISSTYDTFTVATMINRAIYDQLIKKEILLVEDILTPVNETSFLASNDCVKKWHELNQETGHGRFPVVDENMKVQGVVTSKDIMGQEEDTLIEKVMTKNPMTVGDKMSVASSAHMMVWEGIELLPVVNDNLVLQGIVSRQDVLKALQMSHRQPQVGETIDDTITGQLVMSESRGKGEEVYSYGVTPQMTNYLGTISTGVFTTIVTDSANRILKNYKRGDLVVENMTIYFIKPVQIDSTLDVQPRVLDVGRKFGKVDVEVFNQGKLVGKAMLTCQLLDRS
;
A
#
# COMPACT_ATOMS: atom_id res chain seq x y z
N MET A 1 -2.29 30.45 22.11
CA MET A 1 -2.91 31.28 21.05
C MET A 1 -2.60 30.61 19.72
N ALA A 2 -3.60 30.36 18.88
CA ALA A 2 -3.37 29.77 17.56
C ALA A 2 -2.41 30.65 16.75
N THR A 3 -1.44 30.04 16.08
CA THR A 3 -0.51 30.76 15.22
C THR A 3 -1.26 31.42 14.06
N LYS A 4 -0.68 32.48 13.47
CA LYS A 4 -1.25 33.12 12.27
C LYS A 4 -1.47 32.12 11.13
N HIS A 5 -0.69 31.03 11.10
CA HIS A 5 -0.79 29.96 10.11
C HIS A 5 -1.98 29.03 10.36
N GLU A 6 -2.18 28.57 11.60
CA GLU A 6 -3.35 27.77 12.00
C GLU A 6 -4.66 28.54 11.83
N GLN A 7 -4.64 29.86 12.08
CA GLN A 7 -5.80 30.73 11.85
C GLN A 7 -6.20 30.74 10.36
N ILE A 8 -5.23 30.69 9.44
CA ILE A 8 -5.50 30.62 8.00
C ILE A 8 -6.07 29.27 7.61
N LEU A 9 -5.52 28.16 8.13
CA LEU A 9 -6.04 26.82 7.86
C LEU A 9 -7.50 26.67 8.33
N LYS A 10 -7.80 27.17 9.53
CA LYS A 10 -9.17 27.17 10.07
C LYS A 10 -10.11 28.03 9.22
N TYR A 11 -9.66 29.21 8.80
CA TYR A 11 -10.42 30.07 7.90
C TYR A 11 -10.72 29.40 6.55
N ILE A 12 -9.74 28.69 5.97
CA ILE A 12 -9.92 27.92 4.73
C ILE A 12 -10.93 26.78 4.93
N ASP A 13 -10.89 26.08 6.07
CA ASP A 13 -11.80 24.97 6.34
C ASP A 13 -13.26 25.43 6.43
N GLU A 14 -13.51 26.62 6.99
CA GLU A 14 -14.83 27.24 7.12
C GLU A 14 -15.41 27.77 5.80
N LEU A 15 -14.61 27.86 4.73
CA LEU A 15 -15.11 28.31 3.42
C LEU A 15 -16.00 27.24 2.76
N PRO A 16 -17.07 27.67 2.04
CA PRO A 16 -17.87 26.80 1.19
C PRO A 16 -17.04 26.02 0.17
N VAL A 17 -17.38 24.76 -0.04
CA VAL A 17 -16.77 23.92 -1.10
C VAL A 17 -17.04 24.55 -2.46
N GLY A 18 -16.01 24.59 -3.32
CA GLY A 18 -16.03 25.25 -4.62
C GLY A 18 -15.61 26.72 -4.60
N GLU A 19 -15.41 27.33 -3.43
CA GLU A 19 -14.99 28.73 -3.33
C GLU A 19 -13.55 28.93 -3.81
N LYS A 20 -13.33 29.99 -4.60
CA LYS A 20 -11.99 30.35 -5.10
C LYS A 20 -11.17 31.00 -3.99
N ILE A 21 -9.97 30.48 -3.80
CA ILE A 21 -9.02 30.93 -2.79
C ILE A 21 -7.87 31.65 -3.48
N SER A 22 -7.60 32.87 -3.04
CA SER A 22 -6.44 33.64 -3.49
C SER A 22 -5.58 34.10 -2.32
N VAL A 23 -4.26 34.10 -2.53
CA VAL A 23 -3.26 34.57 -1.55
C VAL A 23 -3.59 35.98 -1.06
N ARG A 24 -3.98 36.88 -1.96
CA ARG A 24 -4.31 38.27 -1.66
C ARG A 24 -5.57 38.43 -0.81
N GLN A 25 -6.62 37.66 -1.10
CA GLN A 25 -7.86 37.71 -0.33
C GLN A 25 -7.63 37.23 1.10
N ILE A 26 -6.94 36.10 1.28
CA ILE A 26 -6.63 35.55 2.60
C ILE A 26 -5.71 36.49 3.38
N ALA A 27 -4.67 37.04 2.75
CA ALA A 27 -3.76 38.00 3.38
C ALA A 27 -4.50 39.25 3.90
N LYS A 28 -5.46 39.76 3.11
CA LYS A 28 -6.29 40.90 3.48
C LYS A 28 -7.30 40.57 4.57
N ALA A 29 -7.98 39.42 4.50
CA ALA A 29 -9.01 39.01 5.44
C ALA A 29 -8.46 38.76 6.85
N LEU A 30 -7.26 38.21 6.94
CA LEU A 30 -6.64 37.81 8.22
C LEU A 30 -5.51 38.74 8.67
N HIS A 31 -5.28 39.85 7.96
CA HIS A 31 -4.21 40.82 8.24
C HIS A 31 -2.81 40.16 8.39
N VAL A 32 -2.48 39.27 7.45
CA VAL A 32 -1.21 38.53 7.38
C VAL A 32 -0.43 38.88 6.12
N SER A 33 0.86 38.52 6.08
CA SER A 33 1.67 38.70 4.85
C SER A 33 1.23 37.73 3.75
N GLU A 34 1.38 38.12 2.48
CA GLU A 34 1.10 37.23 1.34
C GLU A 34 1.96 35.95 1.39
N GLY A 35 3.20 36.05 1.88
CA GLY A 35 4.07 34.88 2.04
C GLY A 35 3.56 33.87 3.08
N THR A 36 2.99 34.36 4.19
CA THR A 36 2.34 33.51 5.20
C THR A 36 1.08 32.86 4.64
N ALA A 37 0.25 33.62 3.92
CA ALA A 37 -0.95 33.10 3.26
C ALA A 37 -0.61 32.04 2.19
N TYR A 38 0.43 32.27 1.37
CA TYR A 38 0.86 31.30 0.36
C TYR A 38 1.30 29.97 0.97
N ARG A 39 2.10 30.00 2.05
CA ARG A 39 2.54 28.78 2.76
C ARG A 39 1.36 28.03 3.35
N ALA A 40 0.42 28.74 3.97
CA ALA A 40 -0.79 28.13 4.53
C ALA A 40 -1.70 27.52 3.45
N ILE A 41 -1.84 28.16 2.29
CA ILE A 41 -2.59 27.59 1.15
C ILE A 41 -1.91 26.33 0.61
N LYS A 42 -0.58 26.30 0.51
CA LYS A 42 0.17 25.10 0.10
C LYS A 42 0.02 23.96 1.10
N GLU A 43 -0.03 24.26 2.38
CA GLU A 43 -0.28 23.26 3.41
C GLU A 43 -1.74 22.78 3.41
N ALA A 44 -2.70 23.70 3.22
CA ALA A 44 -4.10 23.36 3.02
C ALA A 44 -4.30 22.45 1.79
N GLU A 45 -3.50 22.63 0.75
CA GLU A 45 -3.48 21.76 -0.44
C GLU A 45 -2.97 20.36 -0.09
N ASN A 46 -1.85 20.25 0.63
CA ASN A 46 -1.31 18.98 1.09
C ASN A 46 -2.25 18.22 2.04
N GLN A 47 -2.98 18.95 2.88
CA GLN A 47 -3.97 18.37 3.80
C GLN A 47 -5.35 18.14 3.14
N GLY A 48 -5.48 18.41 1.84
CA GLY A 48 -6.68 18.13 1.06
C GLY A 48 -7.87 19.07 1.35
N TYR A 49 -7.64 20.26 1.91
CA TYR A 49 -8.68 21.28 2.04
C TYR A 49 -8.94 22.00 0.72
N VAL A 50 -7.91 22.16 -0.12
CA VAL A 50 -7.96 22.93 -1.36
C VAL A 50 -7.22 22.22 -2.50
N SER A 51 -7.52 22.56 -3.75
CA SER A 51 -6.80 22.05 -4.93
C SER A 51 -6.45 23.19 -5.86
N SER A 52 -5.18 23.30 -6.27
CA SER A 52 -4.72 24.27 -7.26
C SER A 52 -4.83 23.70 -8.66
N ILE A 53 -5.67 24.31 -9.48
CA ILE A 53 -5.90 23.91 -10.86
C ILE A 53 -5.28 24.96 -11.78
N GLU A 54 -4.41 24.54 -12.71
CA GLU A 54 -3.82 25.46 -13.69
C GLU A 54 -4.90 26.24 -14.44
N ARG A 55 -4.72 27.56 -14.56
CA ARG A 55 -5.62 28.52 -15.23
C ARG A 55 -6.97 28.78 -14.53
N VAL A 56 -7.34 28.02 -13.49
CA VAL A 56 -8.58 28.22 -12.71
C VAL A 56 -8.30 28.88 -11.37
N GLY A 57 -7.16 28.57 -10.76
CA GLY A 57 -6.77 29.01 -9.42
C GLY A 57 -6.95 27.91 -8.36
N THR A 58 -6.72 28.25 -7.10
CA THR A 58 -6.93 27.34 -5.97
C THR A 58 -8.40 27.37 -5.56
N ILE A 59 -9.03 26.20 -5.39
CA ILE A 59 -10.44 26.08 -4.98
C ILE A 59 -10.57 25.23 -3.72
N ARG A 60 -11.55 25.56 -2.87
CA ARG A 60 -11.93 24.72 -1.72
C ARG A 60 -12.55 23.41 -2.20
N ILE A 61 -12.08 22.28 -1.69
CA ILE A 61 -12.61 20.94 -1.98
C ILE A 61 -13.14 20.30 -0.71
N GLU A 62 -14.14 19.43 -0.80
CA GLU A 62 -14.66 18.73 0.39
C GLU A 62 -13.58 17.81 0.99
N ARG A 63 -13.38 17.89 2.31
CA ARG A 63 -12.44 17.01 3.01
C ARG A 63 -13.04 15.60 3.01
N LYS A 64 -12.59 14.75 2.08
CA LYS A 64 -12.94 13.34 2.12
C LYS A 64 -12.38 12.75 3.43
N LYS A 65 -13.25 12.41 4.38
CA LYS A 65 -12.94 11.34 5.35
C LYS A 65 -12.46 10.15 4.52
N LYS A 66 -11.39 9.45 4.93
CA LYS A 66 -10.84 8.27 4.24
C LYS A 66 -11.88 7.11 4.23
N GLU A 67 -12.95 7.27 3.48
CA GLU A 67 -13.74 6.20 2.88
C GLU A 67 -13.32 6.11 1.40
N ASN A 68 -12.03 6.04 1.14
CA ASN A 68 -11.52 6.13 -0.23
C ASN A 68 -10.99 4.79 -0.68
N ILE A 69 -11.88 3.99 -1.28
CA ILE A 69 -11.46 3.18 -2.41
C ILE A 69 -10.93 4.20 -3.42
N GLU A 70 -9.61 4.37 -3.52
CA GLU A 70 -9.00 5.11 -4.64
C GLU A 70 -9.37 4.36 -5.93
N LYS A 71 -10.47 4.77 -6.54
CA LYS A 71 -10.94 4.20 -7.81
C LYS A 71 -10.14 4.87 -8.91
N LEU A 72 -9.69 4.08 -9.88
CA LEU A 72 -9.04 4.55 -11.09
C LEU A 72 -9.87 5.69 -11.72
N THR A 73 -9.26 6.81 -12.04
CA THR A 73 -9.90 7.94 -12.72
C THR A 73 -9.81 7.76 -14.24
N PHE A 74 -10.68 8.44 -15.00
CA PHE A 74 -10.56 8.43 -16.45
C PHE A 74 -9.25 9.09 -16.93
N ALA A 75 -8.69 10.04 -16.18
CA ALA A 75 -7.36 10.59 -16.44
C ALA A 75 -6.26 9.52 -16.37
N GLU A 76 -6.30 8.64 -15.36
CA GLU A 76 -5.36 7.53 -15.25
C GLU A 76 -5.57 6.51 -16.37
N VAL A 77 -6.83 6.22 -16.75
CA VAL A 77 -7.13 5.35 -17.90
C VAL A 77 -6.47 5.88 -19.17
N VAL A 78 -6.57 7.18 -19.45
CA VAL A 78 -5.93 7.82 -20.61
C VAL A 78 -4.43 7.54 -20.62
N ASN A 79 -3.75 7.69 -19.48
CA ASN A 79 -2.32 7.42 -19.37
C ASN A 79 -1.97 5.92 -19.52
N ILE A 80 -2.82 5.02 -19.02
CA ILE A 80 -2.58 3.56 -19.09
C ILE A 80 -2.64 3.05 -20.53
N VAL A 81 -3.53 3.62 -21.35
CA VAL A 81 -3.83 3.13 -22.70
C VAL A 81 -3.16 3.97 -23.80
N ASP A 82 -2.24 4.87 -23.42
CA ASP A 82 -1.64 5.89 -24.28
C ASP A 82 -2.71 6.61 -25.12
N GLY A 83 -3.81 6.98 -24.45
CA GLY A 83 -5.03 7.45 -25.08
C GLY A 83 -5.00 8.94 -25.44
N GLN A 84 -5.74 9.29 -26.48
CA GLN A 84 -6.05 10.67 -26.85
C GLN A 84 -7.49 10.99 -26.46
N VAL A 85 -7.70 12.10 -25.74
CA VAL A 85 -9.06 12.57 -25.40
C VAL A 85 -9.65 13.34 -26.57
N LEU A 86 -10.71 12.79 -27.15
CA LEU A 86 -11.44 13.36 -28.30
C LEU A 86 -12.52 14.37 -27.88
N GLY A 87 -13.10 14.19 -26.69
CA GLY A 87 -14.13 15.06 -26.10
C GLY A 87 -14.38 14.73 -24.63
N GLY A 88 -15.11 15.58 -23.92
CA GLY A 88 -15.48 15.38 -22.51
C GLY A 88 -14.34 15.57 -21.51
N LYS A 89 -13.35 16.44 -21.83
CA LYS A 89 -12.14 16.64 -21.01
C LYS A 89 -12.44 17.01 -19.55
N SER A 90 -13.50 17.80 -19.30
CA SER A 90 -13.93 18.18 -17.97
C SER A 90 -14.27 16.98 -17.07
N GLY A 91 -14.66 15.85 -17.67
CA GLY A 91 -15.01 14.61 -16.96
C GLY A 91 -13.84 13.73 -16.54
N LEU A 92 -12.59 14.06 -16.86
CA LEU A 92 -11.44 13.17 -16.63
C LEU A 92 -11.15 12.86 -15.14
N HIS A 93 -11.56 13.76 -14.25
CA HIS A 93 -11.41 13.59 -12.80
C HIS A 93 -12.42 12.60 -12.21
N LYS A 94 -13.45 12.20 -12.98
CA LYS A 94 -14.45 11.22 -12.54
C LYS A 94 -13.82 9.84 -12.44
N THR A 95 -14.34 9.02 -11.52
CA THR A 95 -13.83 7.68 -11.24
C THR A 95 -14.50 6.61 -12.10
N LEU A 96 -13.71 5.66 -12.58
CA LEU A 96 -14.15 4.41 -13.19
C LEU A 96 -14.68 3.46 -12.10
N ASN A 97 -15.92 3.01 -12.27
CA ASN A 97 -16.49 1.94 -11.44
C ASN A 97 -16.20 0.56 -12.01
N LYS A 98 -16.47 0.38 -13.31
CA LYS A 98 -16.34 -0.89 -14.04
C LYS A 98 -16.14 -0.62 -15.52
N PHE A 99 -15.32 -1.43 -16.20
CA PHE A 99 -15.24 -1.39 -17.65
C PHE A 99 -16.05 -2.54 -18.29
N VAL A 100 -16.57 -2.29 -19.49
CA VAL A 100 -17.40 -3.22 -20.27
C VAL A 100 -16.91 -3.25 -21.71
N ILE A 101 -16.79 -4.44 -22.29
CA ILE A 101 -16.35 -4.61 -23.68
C ILE A 101 -17.56 -4.75 -24.60
N GLY A 102 -17.73 -3.79 -25.50
CA GLY A 102 -18.80 -3.73 -26.50
C GLY A 102 -18.58 -4.64 -27.70
N ALA A 103 -18.61 -5.97 -27.48
CA ALA A 103 -18.49 -6.96 -28.56
C ALA A 103 -19.86 -7.29 -29.23
N MET A 104 -20.97 -7.11 -28.51
CA MET A 104 -22.31 -7.51 -28.92
C MET A 104 -23.00 -6.44 -29.81
N LYS A 105 -24.22 -6.72 -30.30
CA LYS A 105 -25.10 -5.70 -30.90
C LYS A 105 -25.51 -4.66 -29.84
N LEU A 106 -25.82 -3.45 -30.30
CA LEU A 106 -26.10 -2.28 -29.46
C LEU A 106 -27.09 -2.57 -28.31
N ASP A 107 -28.26 -3.13 -28.62
CA ASP A 107 -29.31 -3.38 -27.62
C ASP A 107 -28.88 -4.33 -26.50
N ALA A 108 -27.98 -5.27 -26.79
CA ALA A 108 -27.49 -6.24 -25.82
C ALA A 108 -26.38 -5.65 -24.94
N MET A 109 -25.44 -4.91 -25.54
CA MET A 109 -24.33 -4.27 -24.79
C MET A 109 -24.82 -3.17 -23.83
N MET A 110 -25.88 -2.43 -24.20
CA MET A 110 -26.40 -1.36 -23.35
C MET A 110 -26.98 -1.86 -22.03
N ARG A 111 -27.35 -3.15 -21.92
CA ARG A 111 -27.83 -3.76 -20.66
C ARG A 111 -26.77 -3.84 -19.56
N TYR A 112 -25.49 -3.72 -19.93
CA TYR A 112 -24.36 -3.78 -19.02
C TYR A 112 -23.69 -2.41 -18.84
N THR A 113 -24.16 -1.39 -19.57
CA THR A 113 -23.55 -0.05 -19.58
C THR A 113 -24.34 0.85 -18.63
N GLU A 114 -23.69 1.28 -17.55
CA GLU A 114 -24.29 2.08 -16.48
C GLU A 114 -23.45 3.34 -16.22
N ALA A 115 -24.01 4.27 -15.46
CA ALA A 115 -23.33 5.51 -15.11
C ALA A 115 -22.02 5.24 -14.35
N GLY A 116 -20.94 5.94 -14.76
CA GLY A 116 -19.60 5.75 -14.20
C GLY A 116 -18.84 4.53 -14.74
N ASN A 117 -19.39 3.80 -15.71
CA ASN A 117 -18.66 2.75 -16.42
C ASN A 117 -17.77 3.33 -17.53
N LEU A 118 -16.82 2.51 -17.99
CA LEU A 118 -16.08 2.72 -19.23
C LEU A 118 -16.49 1.68 -20.27
N LEU A 119 -17.08 2.11 -21.37
CA LEU A 119 -17.37 1.23 -22.50
C LEU A 119 -16.16 1.20 -23.44
N ILE A 120 -15.55 0.02 -23.61
CA ILE A 120 -14.50 -0.24 -24.59
C ILE A 120 -15.16 -0.76 -25.87
N VAL A 121 -15.05 -0.03 -26.98
CA VAL A 121 -15.75 -0.35 -28.24
C VAL A 121 -14.92 0.05 -29.46
N GLY A 122 -15.13 -0.62 -30.59
CA GLY A 122 -14.52 -0.22 -31.87
C GLY A 122 -15.22 0.99 -32.50
N ASN A 123 -15.15 1.13 -33.82
CA ASN A 123 -15.69 2.27 -34.58
C ASN A 123 -17.23 2.27 -34.77
N ARG A 124 -18.00 2.25 -33.68
CA ARG A 124 -19.48 2.24 -33.73
C ARG A 124 -20.04 3.52 -33.13
N THR A 125 -20.16 4.58 -33.93
CA THR A 125 -20.64 5.91 -33.49
C THR A 125 -21.92 5.86 -32.64
N GLN A 126 -22.92 5.07 -33.07
CA GLN A 126 -24.17 4.93 -32.31
C GLN A 126 -23.94 4.37 -30.89
N ALA A 127 -23.01 3.43 -30.73
CA ALA A 127 -22.65 2.90 -29.42
C ALA A 127 -21.99 3.96 -28.54
N HIS A 128 -21.14 4.82 -29.13
CA HIS A 128 -20.50 5.91 -28.42
C HIS A 128 -21.56 6.86 -27.84
N GLU A 129 -22.53 7.28 -28.67
CA GLU A 129 -23.61 8.17 -28.23
C GLU A 129 -24.47 7.58 -27.12
N HIS A 130 -24.86 6.31 -27.25
CA HIS A 130 -25.75 5.67 -26.27
C HIS A 130 -25.03 5.48 -24.93
N ALA A 131 -23.75 5.15 -24.93
CA ALA A 131 -22.94 5.06 -23.72
C ALA A 131 -22.83 6.40 -23.00
N LEU A 132 -22.54 7.48 -23.73
CA LEU A 132 -22.47 8.84 -23.15
C LEU A 132 -23.81 9.23 -22.53
N LYS A 133 -24.93 9.01 -23.22
CA LYS A 133 -26.28 9.27 -22.70
C LYS A 133 -26.62 8.42 -21.46
N ALA A 134 -26.05 7.23 -21.33
CA ALA A 134 -26.16 6.39 -20.15
C ALA A 134 -25.22 6.81 -19.00
N GLY A 135 -24.41 7.87 -19.18
CA GLY A 135 -23.45 8.35 -18.20
C GLY A 135 -22.16 7.52 -18.14
N ALA A 136 -21.85 6.75 -19.19
CA ALA A 136 -20.62 5.98 -19.30
C ALA A 136 -19.60 6.71 -20.19
N ALA A 137 -18.33 6.65 -19.81
CA ALA A 137 -17.23 7.10 -20.66
C ALA A 137 -17.01 6.10 -21.80
N VAL A 138 -16.41 6.55 -22.90
CA VAL A 138 -16.16 5.73 -24.08
C VAL A 138 -14.67 5.64 -24.34
N LEU A 139 -14.17 4.43 -24.55
CA LEU A 139 -12.81 4.16 -25.03
C LEU A 139 -12.88 3.44 -26.37
N ILE A 140 -12.46 4.15 -27.41
CA ILE A 140 -12.44 3.70 -28.79
C ILE A 140 -11.08 3.03 -29.05
N THR A 141 -11.12 1.78 -29.50
CA THR A 141 -9.90 0.97 -29.73
C THR A 141 -9.57 0.86 -31.22
N GLY A 142 -8.31 0.57 -31.56
CA GLY A 142 -7.86 0.39 -32.94
C GLY A 142 -7.52 1.69 -33.69
N GLY A 143 -7.35 2.80 -32.96
CA GLY A 143 -6.95 4.09 -33.53
C GLY A 143 -8.07 4.82 -34.29
N PHE A 144 -9.32 4.46 -34.05
CA PHE A 144 -10.46 5.13 -34.66
C PHE A 144 -10.84 6.42 -33.92
N ASP A 145 -11.42 7.36 -34.67
CA ASP A 145 -12.05 8.56 -34.13
C ASP A 145 -13.57 8.35 -33.99
N THR A 146 -14.27 9.37 -33.49
CA THR A 146 -15.73 9.46 -33.49
C THR A 146 -16.20 10.71 -34.24
N GLU A 147 -17.48 10.77 -34.57
CA GLU A 147 -18.08 11.92 -35.24
C GLU A 147 -18.15 13.16 -34.33
N GLU A 148 -18.08 14.36 -34.93
CA GLU A 148 -18.01 15.64 -34.21
C GLU A 148 -19.20 15.90 -33.28
N HIS A 149 -20.41 15.44 -33.63
CA HIS A 149 -21.55 15.59 -32.74
C HIS A 149 -21.42 14.74 -31.47
N VAL A 150 -20.72 13.61 -31.53
CA VAL A 150 -20.43 12.77 -30.35
C VAL A 150 -19.41 13.47 -29.45
N LYS A 151 -18.39 14.12 -30.02
CA LYS A 151 -17.41 14.91 -29.24
C LYS A 151 -18.10 16.05 -28.49
N LYS A 152 -19.01 16.76 -29.16
CA LYS A 152 -19.83 17.81 -28.52
C LYS A 152 -20.73 17.25 -27.43
N LEU A 153 -21.40 16.12 -27.69
CA LEU A 153 -22.22 15.44 -26.68
C LEU A 153 -21.39 15.03 -25.45
N ALA A 154 -20.16 14.57 -25.66
CA ALA A 154 -19.23 14.23 -24.59
C ALA A 154 -18.85 15.45 -23.74
N ASP A 155 -18.62 16.60 -24.37
CA ASP A 155 -18.36 17.87 -23.67
C ASP A 155 -19.60 18.34 -22.88
N GLU A 156 -20.80 18.28 -23.47
CA GLU A 156 -22.06 18.66 -22.82
C GLU A 156 -22.37 17.81 -21.59
N LEU A 157 -22.11 16.49 -21.66
CA LEU A 157 -22.35 15.56 -20.56
C LEU A 157 -21.16 15.44 -19.59
N GLU A 158 -20.06 16.12 -19.88
CA GLU A 158 -18.78 16.00 -19.17
C GLU A 158 -18.35 14.53 -19.03
N MET A 159 -18.49 13.74 -20.09
CA MET A 159 -18.14 12.32 -20.11
C MET A 159 -17.04 12.06 -21.15
N PRO A 160 -15.86 11.57 -20.75
CA PRO A 160 -14.73 11.44 -21.67
C PRO A 160 -15.00 10.47 -22.81
N VAL A 161 -14.59 10.87 -24.02
CA VAL A 161 -14.35 9.97 -25.15
C VAL A 161 -12.85 9.92 -25.39
N ILE A 162 -12.29 8.73 -25.25
CA ILE A 162 -10.87 8.44 -25.34
C ILE A 162 -10.66 7.55 -26.56
N SER A 163 -9.61 7.79 -27.35
CA SER A 163 -9.18 6.91 -28.42
C SER A 163 -7.80 6.34 -28.12
N SER A 164 -7.59 5.05 -28.37
CA SER A 164 -6.29 4.39 -28.26
C SER A 164 -5.99 3.66 -29.55
N THR A 165 -4.72 3.66 -29.95
CA THR A 165 -4.23 2.90 -31.11
C THR A 165 -4.20 1.40 -30.87
N TYR A 166 -4.26 0.96 -29.61
CA TYR A 166 -4.27 -0.46 -29.24
C TYR A 166 -5.63 -1.12 -29.50
N ASP A 167 -5.63 -2.43 -29.72
CA ASP A 167 -6.87 -3.19 -29.84
C ASP A 167 -7.57 -3.42 -28.50
N THR A 168 -8.81 -3.90 -28.59
CA THR A 168 -9.69 -4.12 -27.43
C THR A 168 -9.10 -5.06 -26.37
N PHE A 169 -8.40 -6.12 -26.78
CA PHE A 169 -7.80 -7.05 -25.83
C PHE A 169 -6.65 -6.39 -25.09
N THR A 170 -5.72 -5.76 -25.81
CA THR A 170 -4.57 -5.06 -25.21
C THR A 170 -5.02 -3.99 -24.22
N VAL A 171 -5.96 -3.13 -24.61
CA VAL A 171 -6.51 -2.08 -23.74
C VAL A 171 -7.15 -2.68 -22.49
N ALA A 172 -8.00 -3.71 -22.66
CA ALA A 172 -8.66 -4.36 -21.54
C ALA A 172 -7.64 -5.00 -20.58
N THR A 173 -6.60 -5.67 -21.09
CA THR A 173 -5.52 -6.24 -20.28
C THR A 173 -4.74 -5.18 -19.50
N MET A 174 -4.41 -4.05 -20.14
CA MET A 174 -3.69 -2.95 -19.48
C MET A 174 -4.51 -2.33 -18.35
N ILE A 175 -5.79 -2.03 -18.59
CA ILE A 175 -6.70 -1.49 -17.57
C ILE A 175 -6.89 -2.50 -16.43
N ASN A 176 -7.13 -3.77 -16.78
CA ASN A 176 -7.32 -4.83 -15.80
C ASN A 176 -6.08 -4.97 -14.90
N ARG A 177 -4.88 -4.99 -15.48
CA ARG A 177 -3.62 -5.00 -14.74
C ARG A 177 -3.48 -3.79 -13.82
N ALA A 178 -3.79 -2.58 -14.29
CA ALA A 178 -3.71 -1.38 -13.46
C ALA A 178 -4.69 -1.42 -12.27
N ILE A 179 -5.90 -1.97 -12.46
CA ILE A 179 -6.86 -2.19 -11.39
C ILE A 179 -6.28 -3.16 -10.35
N TYR A 180 -5.72 -4.30 -10.78
CA TYR A 180 -5.07 -5.25 -9.86
C TYR A 180 -3.88 -4.64 -9.12
N ASP A 181 -3.00 -3.91 -9.81
CA ASP A 181 -1.86 -3.24 -9.19
C ASP A 181 -2.31 -2.25 -8.10
N GLN A 182 -3.42 -1.53 -8.31
CA GLN A 182 -4.02 -0.66 -7.30
C GLN A 182 -4.65 -1.45 -6.15
N LEU A 183 -5.31 -2.57 -6.41
CA LEU A 183 -5.91 -3.42 -5.39
C LEU A 183 -4.83 -4.06 -4.50
N ILE A 184 -3.76 -4.60 -5.09
CA ILE A 184 -2.62 -5.18 -4.36
C ILE A 184 -1.97 -4.12 -3.45
N LYS A 185 -1.73 -2.91 -3.97
CA LYS A 185 -1.17 -1.82 -3.15
C LYS A 185 -2.05 -1.46 -1.95
N LYS A 186 -3.38 -1.59 -2.07
CA LYS A 186 -4.31 -1.33 -0.95
C LYS A 186 -4.30 -2.43 0.10
N GLU A 187 -3.97 -3.67 -0.26
CA GLU A 187 -3.81 -4.75 0.72
C GLU A 187 -2.58 -4.54 1.59
N ILE A 188 -1.61 -3.72 1.15
CA ILE A 188 -0.47 -3.34 1.97
C ILE A 188 -0.94 -2.33 3.02
N LEU A 189 -1.18 -2.83 4.22
CA LEU A 189 -1.44 -1.99 5.38
C LEU A 189 -0.23 -1.08 5.69
N LEU A 190 -0.45 0.24 5.75
CA LEU A 190 0.58 1.23 6.03
C LEU A 190 0.57 1.68 7.50
N VAL A 191 1.69 2.21 7.99
CA VAL A 191 1.81 2.72 9.37
C VAL A 191 0.80 3.85 9.63
N GLU A 192 0.56 4.72 8.65
CA GLU A 192 -0.44 5.79 8.76
C GLU A 192 -1.88 5.31 9.00
N ASP A 193 -2.18 4.06 8.67
CA ASP A 193 -3.53 3.50 8.85
C ASP A 193 -3.76 2.97 10.27
N ILE A 194 -2.69 2.84 11.08
CA ILE A 194 -2.74 2.24 12.43
C ILE A 194 -2.08 3.07 13.52
N LEU A 195 -1.33 4.11 13.18
CA LEU A 195 -0.59 4.91 14.15
C LEU A 195 -1.54 5.64 15.11
N THR A 196 -1.08 5.83 16.34
CA THR A 196 -1.68 6.80 17.25
C THR A 196 -1.18 8.19 16.85
N PRO A 197 -2.05 9.11 16.43
CA PRO A 197 -1.64 10.39 15.88
C PRO A 197 -1.00 11.29 16.96
N VAL A 198 -0.19 12.26 16.54
CA VAL A 198 0.61 13.10 17.46
C VAL A 198 -0.25 13.85 18.50
N ASN A 199 -1.48 14.22 18.16
CA ASN A 199 -2.43 14.87 19.07
C ASN A 199 -2.95 13.94 20.19
N GLU A 200 -2.82 12.64 20.03
CA GLU A 200 -3.18 11.60 21.01
C GLU A 200 -1.93 10.91 21.60
N THR A 201 -0.74 11.29 21.13
CA THR A 201 0.54 10.74 21.56
C THR A 201 1.08 11.54 22.74
N SER A 202 1.39 10.84 23.84
CA SER A 202 2.20 11.42 24.92
C SER A 202 3.68 11.34 24.55
N PHE A 203 4.40 12.44 24.77
CA PHE A 203 5.84 12.56 24.48
C PHE A 203 6.51 13.45 25.54
N LEU A 204 7.83 13.43 25.59
CA LEU A 204 8.64 14.23 26.50
C LEU A 204 9.54 15.20 25.71
N ALA A 205 9.86 16.35 26.30
CA ALA A 205 10.93 17.21 25.81
C ALA A 205 12.27 16.76 26.42
N SER A 206 13.37 17.07 25.71
CA SER A 206 14.72 16.68 26.17
C SER A 206 15.12 17.32 27.51
N ASN A 207 14.55 18.49 27.81
CA ASN A 207 14.76 19.24 29.06
C ASN A 207 13.74 18.92 30.16
N ASP A 208 12.80 17.99 29.93
CA ASP A 208 11.93 17.49 31.00
C ASP A 208 12.74 16.69 32.02
N CYS A 209 12.20 16.54 33.23
CA CYS A 209 12.76 15.68 34.26
C CYS A 209 12.08 14.30 34.29
N VAL A 210 12.74 13.31 34.88
CA VAL A 210 12.21 11.96 35.15
C VAL A 210 10.86 12.01 35.88
N LYS A 211 10.66 13.00 36.75
CA LYS A 211 9.35 13.27 37.38
C LYS A 211 8.21 13.37 36.36
N LYS A 212 8.43 14.08 35.24
CA LYS A 212 7.41 14.25 34.20
C LYS A 212 7.06 12.93 33.52
N TRP A 213 8.05 12.04 33.37
CA TRP A 213 7.80 10.69 32.88
C TRP A 213 6.88 9.89 33.83
N HIS A 214 7.10 9.99 35.14
CA HIS A 214 6.23 9.33 36.13
C HIS A 214 4.80 9.84 36.09
N GLU A 215 4.60 11.15 35.90
CA GLU A 215 3.28 11.75 35.69
C GLU A 215 2.60 11.15 34.45
N LEU A 216 3.27 11.16 33.30
CA LEU A 216 2.73 10.60 32.05
C LEU A 216 2.42 9.10 32.19
N ASN A 217 3.28 8.34 32.86
CA ASN A 217 3.05 6.92 33.10
C ASN A 217 1.81 6.69 33.98
N GLN A 218 1.62 7.48 35.04
CA GLN A 218 0.41 7.37 35.87
C GLN A 218 -0.86 7.77 35.12
N GLU A 219 -0.80 8.81 34.28
CA GLU A 219 -1.94 9.30 33.51
C GLU A 219 -2.35 8.35 32.38
N THR A 220 -1.37 7.77 31.68
CA THR A 220 -1.62 6.99 30.46
C THR A 220 -1.49 5.49 30.65
N GLY A 221 -0.82 5.03 31.70
CA GLY A 221 -0.41 3.63 31.89
C GLY A 221 0.71 3.17 30.95
N HIS A 222 1.30 4.08 30.15
CA HIS A 222 2.35 3.75 29.21
C HIS A 222 3.74 3.84 29.85
N GLY A 223 4.60 2.87 29.54
CA GLY A 223 5.99 2.82 30.04
C GLY A 223 7.02 3.32 29.02
N ARG A 224 6.61 3.89 27.89
CA ARG A 224 7.52 4.27 26.79
C ARG A 224 7.02 5.53 26.12
N PHE A 225 7.90 6.50 25.94
CA PHE A 225 7.56 7.77 25.31
C PHE A 225 8.68 8.22 24.36
N PRO A 226 8.32 8.77 23.18
CA PRO A 226 9.27 9.48 22.35
C PRO A 226 9.71 10.78 23.04
N VAL A 227 10.95 11.17 22.78
CA VAL A 227 11.55 12.42 23.25
C VAL A 227 11.76 13.32 22.05
N VAL A 228 11.29 14.56 22.12
CA VAL A 228 11.36 15.55 21.04
C VAL A 228 12.12 16.80 21.44
N ASP A 229 12.53 17.58 20.44
CA ASP A 229 13.04 18.95 20.61
C ASP A 229 11.91 19.99 20.51
N GLU A 230 12.27 21.27 20.59
CA GLU A 230 11.33 22.41 20.47
C GLU A 230 10.59 22.47 19.13
N ASN A 231 11.11 21.81 18.08
CA ASN A 231 10.52 21.74 16.75
C ASN A 231 9.78 20.42 16.50
N MET A 232 9.47 19.66 17.56
CA MET A 232 8.84 18.33 17.49
C MET A 232 9.66 17.28 16.75
N LYS A 233 10.97 17.49 16.57
CA LYS A 233 11.86 16.48 15.98
C LYS A 233 12.25 15.44 17.00
N VAL A 234 12.13 14.18 16.64
CA VAL A 234 12.47 13.05 17.52
C VAL A 234 13.97 13.03 17.81
N GLN A 235 14.34 13.13 19.08
CA GLN A 235 15.72 13.07 19.58
C GLN A 235 16.03 11.73 20.25
N GLY A 236 15.01 11.08 20.82
CA GLY A 236 15.18 9.93 21.68
C GLY A 236 13.90 9.14 21.93
N VAL A 237 14.05 8.01 22.61
CA VAL A 237 12.95 7.29 23.27
C VAL A 237 13.41 6.99 24.69
N VAL A 238 12.48 7.10 25.64
CA VAL A 238 12.69 6.71 27.03
C VAL A 238 11.72 5.57 27.38
N THR A 239 12.22 4.57 28.09
CA THR A 239 11.44 3.40 28.54
C THR A 239 11.49 3.26 30.06
N SER A 240 10.59 2.46 30.65
CA SER A 240 10.61 2.17 32.09
C SER A 240 11.95 1.58 32.57
N LYS A 241 12.72 0.94 31.69
CA LYS A 241 14.05 0.42 32.03
C LYS A 241 15.08 1.54 32.18
N ASP A 242 14.99 2.58 31.36
CA ASP A 242 15.90 3.72 31.39
C ASP A 242 15.68 4.60 32.64
N ILE A 243 14.43 4.63 33.12
CA ILE A 243 14.01 5.41 34.28
C ILE A 243 14.29 4.70 35.60
N MET A 244 14.38 3.37 35.60
CA MET A 244 14.54 2.58 36.83
C MET A 244 15.81 2.97 37.60
N GLY A 245 15.64 3.44 38.83
CA GLY A 245 16.75 3.83 39.71
C GLY A 245 17.30 5.23 39.45
N GLN A 246 16.68 6.03 38.59
CA GLN A 246 17.04 7.43 38.36
C GLN A 246 16.33 8.35 39.37
N GLU A 247 16.99 9.45 39.77
CA GLU A 247 16.37 10.47 40.62
C GLU A 247 15.34 11.29 39.82
N GLU A 248 14.25 11.70 40.47
CA GLU A 248 13.14 12.44 39.84
C GLU A 248 13.57 13.73 39.14
N ASP A 249 14.60 14.40 39.64
CA ASP A 249 15.13 15.67 39.10
C ASP A 249 16.14 15.46 37.95
N THR A 250 16.43 14.22 37.58
CA THR A 250 17.33 13.91 36.45
C THR A 250 16.67 14.30 35.13
N LEU A 251 17.40 14.96 34.24
CA LEU A 251 16.89 15.34 32.91
C LEU A 251 16.74 14.13 31.98
N ILE A 252 15.67 14.13 31.18
CA ILE A 252 15.36 13.09 30.19
C ILE A 252 16.50 12.90 29.18
N GLU A 253 17.16 13.99 28.74
CA GLU A 253 18.30 13.92 27.82
C GLU A 253 19.46 13.03 28.29
N LYS A 254 19.60 12.81 29.61
CA LYS A 254 20.68 12.01 30.22
C LYS A 254 20.35 10.53 30.26
N VAL A 255 19.06 10.19 30.24
CA VAL A 255 18.57 8.81 30.41
C VAL A 255 17.99 8.23 29.12
N MET A 256 17.61 9.07 28.15
CA MET A 256 17.04 8.61 26.90
C MET A 256 18.01 7.82 26.03
N THR A 257 17.46 6.87 25.29
CA THR A 257 18.14 6.27 24.15
C THR A 257 18.14 7.27 23.01
N LYS A 258 19.32 7.82 22.69
CA LYS A 258 19.50 8.81 21.61
C LYS A 258 19.47 8.14 20.24
N ASN A 259 19.03 8.88 19.22
CA ASN A 259 18.91 8.39 17.84
C ASN A 259 18.08 7.09 17.76
N PRO A 260 16.81 7.13 18.19
CA PRO A 260 15.98 5.94 18.21
C PRO A 260 15.66 5.50 16.79
N MET A 261 15.36 4.21 16.61
CA MET A 261 14.76 3.74 15.36
C MET A 261 13.38 4.39 15.19
N THR A 262 13.13 4.97 14.02
CA THR A 262 11.86 5.59 13.64
C THR A 262 11.33 4.99 12.35
N VAL A 263 10.03 5.10 12.12
CA VAL A 263 9.39 4.67 10.87
C VAL A 263 8.71 5.83 10.17
N GLY A 264 8.64 5.77 8.84
CA GLY A 264 7.82 6.69 8.04
C GLY A 264 6.35 6.28 8.06
N ASP A 265 5.46 7.24 7.87
CA ASP A 265 4.01 7.05 7.76
C ASP A 265 3.60 6.15 6.58
N LYS A 266 4.32 6.24 5.46
CA LYS A 266 4.14 5.39 4.27
C LYS A 266 4.85 4.02 4.34
N MET A 267 5.54 3.70 5.43
CA MET A 267 6.15 2.38 5.58
C MET A 267 5.06 1.32 5.79
N SER A 268 5.27 0.10 5.29
CA SER A 268 4.32 -0.99 5.55
C SER A 268 4.34 -1.42 7.03
N VAL A 269 3.17 -1.83 7.53
CA VAL A 269 3.06 -2.41 8.88
C VAL A 269 3.89 -3.67 9.01
N ALA A 270 4.00 -4.48 7.95
CA ALA A 270 4.85 -5.68 7.95
C ALA A 270 6.34 -5.35 8.11
N SER A 271 6.85 -4.32 7.43
CA SER A 271 8.23 -3.85 7.60
C SER A 271 8.48 -3.34 9.02
N SER A 272 7.52 -2.58 9.56
CA SER A 272 7.58 -2.10 10.95
C SER A 272 7.56 -3.26 11.95
N ALA A 273 6.75 -4.30 11.71
CA ALA A 273 6.71 -5.52 12.52
C ALA A 273 8.07 -6.23 12.53
N HIS A 274 8.68 -6.37 11.35
CA HIS A 274 10.00 -6.99 11.22
C HIS A 274 11.06 -6.21 12.01
N MET A 275 11.11 -4.89 11.86
CA MET A 275 12.01 -4.02 12.63
C MET A 275 11.80 -4.15 14.14
N MET A 276 10.55 -4.13 14.59
CA MET A 276 10.20 -4.28 16.01
C MET A 276 10.66 -5.62 16.58
N VAL A 277 10.59 -6.70 15.80
CA VAL A 277 10.99 -8.04 16.28
C VAL A 277 12.50 -8.17 16.28
N TRP A 278 13.14 -7.73 15.19
CA TRP A 278 14.59 -7.85 14.99
C TRP A 278 15.36 -7.07 16.06
N GLU A 279 14.97 -5.83 16.30
CA GLU A 279 15.60 -4.95 17.29
C GLU A 279 15.02 -5.10 18.70
N GLY A 280 13.99 -5.95 18.88
CA GLY A 280 13.33 -6.11 20.16
C GLY A 280 12.56 -4.86 20.64
N ILE A 281 12.21 -3.96 19.73
CA ILE A 281 11.52 -2.69 20.01
C ILE A 281 10.00 -2.88 20.13
N GLU A 282 9.40 -2.30 21.16
CA GLU A 282 7.96 -2.38 21.43
C GLU A 282 7.16 -1.15 20.98
N LEU A 283 7.82 -0.02 20.74
CA LEU A 283 7.23 1.24 20.31
C LEU A 283 8.17 1.95 19.34
N LEU A 284 7.66 2.34 18.18
CA LEU A 284 8.39 3.12 17.18
C LEU A 284 7.75 4.50 17.02
N PRO A 285 8.52 5.60 17.14
CA PRO A 285 8.07 6.92 16.71
C PRO A 285 7.84 6.92 15.20
N VAL A 286 6.70 7.47 14.78
CA VAL A 286 6.39 7.70 13.37
C VAL A 286 6.77 9.13 13.04
N VAL A 287 7.56 9.33 11.98
CA VAL A 287 8.10 10.63 11.60
C VAL A 287 7.88 10.92 10.12
N ASN A 288 7.88 12.20 9.76
CA ASN A 288 7.98 12.63 8.37
C ASN A 288 9.44 12.71 7.91
N ASP A 289 9.66 13.12 6.65
CA ASP A 289 11.00 13.26 6.04
C ASP A 289 11.94 14.21 6.82
N ASN A 290 11.40 15.13 7.62
CA ASN A 290 12.16 16.08 8.44
C ASN A 290 12.37 15.61 9.89
N LEU A 291 12.08 14.34 10.19
CA LEU A 291 12.11 13.71 11.52
C LEU A 291 11.13 14.30 12.54
N VAL A 292 10.12 15.03 12.08
CA VAL A 292 9.08 15.59 12.94
C VAL A 292 8.09 14.49 13.30
N LEU A 293 7.83 14.32 14.60
CA LEU A 293 6.92 13.32 15.14
C LEU A 293 5.51 13.51 14.58
N GLN A 294 5.01 12.48 13.89
CA GLN A 294 3.64 12.37 13.39
C GLN A 294 2.75 11.52 14.32
N GLY A 295 3.36 10.69 15.16
CA GLY A 295 2.67 9.82 16.10
C GLY A 295 3.56 8.67 16.58
N ILE A 296 2.94 7.62 17.10
CA ILE A 296 3.63 6.40 17.51
C ILE A 296 2.90 5.17 16.98
N VAL A 297 3.63 4.08 16.83
CA VAL A 297 3.05 2.76 16.58
C VAL A 297 3.61 1.76 17.58
N SER A 298 2.73 1.03 18.27
CA SER A 298 3.14 -0.03 19.19
C SER A 298 3.17 -1.40 18.51
N ARG A 299 3.93 -2.33 19.09
CA ARG A 299 3.94 -3.73 18.63
C ARG A 299 2.55 -4.36 18.67
N GLN A 300 1.72 -3.97 19.64
CA GLN A 300 0.36 -4.48 19.75
C GLN A 300 -0.53 -4.01 18.59
N ASP A 301 -0.43 -2.73 18.21
CA ASP A 301 -1.19 -2.17 17.09
C ASP A 301 -0.82 -2.86 15.78
N VAL A 302 0.50 -3.03 15.55
CA VAL A 302 1.04 -3.75 14.40
C VAL A 302 0.49 -5.18 14.31
N LEU A 303 0.60 -5.95 15.41
CA LEU A 303 0.13 -7.34 15.42
C LEU A 303 -1.38 -7.45 15.24
N LYS A 304 -2.15 -6.57 15.89
CA LYS A 304 -3.62 -6.52 15.76
C LYS A 304 -4.03 -6.23 14.32
N ALA A 305 -3.34 -5.30 13.67
CA ALA A 305 -3.70 -4.89 12.32
C ALA A 305 -3.31 -5.94 11.28
N LEU A 306 -2.15 -6.59 11.43
CA LEU A 306 -1.79 -7.76 10.61
C LEU A 306 -2.82 -8.89 10.74
N GLN A 307 -3.38 -9.13 11.94
CA GLN A 307 -4.43 -10.15 12.13
C GLN A 307 -5.75 -9.80 11.42
N MET A 308 -6.13 -8.52 11.39
CA MET A 308 -7.34 -8.06 10.72
C MET A 308 -7.22 -8.18 9.20
N SER A 309 -6.04 -7.87 8.65
CA SER A 309 -5.75 -7.96 7.22
C SER A 309 -5.91 -9.39 6.67
N HIS A 310 -5.48 -10.41 7.43
CA HIS A 310 -5.60 -11.83 7.04
C HIS A 310 -7.05 -12.34 6.94
N ARG A 311 -8.05 -11.57 7.38
CA ARG A 311 -9.48 -11.96 7.31
C ARG A 311 -10.20 -11.35 6.12
N GLN A 312 -9.58 -10.43 5.39
CA GLN A 312 -10.17 -9.88 4.17
C GLN A 312 -9.95 -10.84 2.99
N PRO A 313 -10.95 -11.05 2.13
CA PRO A 313 -10.76 -11.78 0.89
C PRO A 313 -9.76 -10.99 0.03
N GLN A 314 -8.63 -11.62 -0.30
CA GLN A 314 -7.61 -11.02 -1.16
C GLN A 314 -8.20 -10.82 -2.57
N VAL A 315 -8.08 -9.60 -3.10
CA VAL A 315 -8.56 -9.21 -4.44
C VAL A 315 -7.36 -8.88 -5.31
N GLY A 316 -6.64 -9.93 -5.72
CA GLY A 316 -5.49 -9.84 -6.61
C GLY A 316 -4.46 -10.91 -6.24
N GLU A 317 -4.00 -11.68 -7.23
CA GLU A 317 -2.94 -12.66 -7.02
C GLU A 317 -1.58 -11.99 -7.26
N THR A 318 -0.69 -12.05 -6.27
CA THR A 318 0.73 -11.70 -6.45
C THR A 318 1.46 -12.83 -7.18
N ILE A 319 2.67 -12.57 -7.67
CA ILE A 319 3.52 -13.61 -8.28
C ILE A 319 3.76 -14.75 -7.28
N ASP A 320 3.94 -14.44 -6.00
CA ASP A 320 4.10 -15.45 -4.95
C ASP A 320 2.83 -16.28 -4.76
N ASP A 321 1.64 -15.66 -4.83
CA ASP A 321 0.36 -16.39 -4.77
C ASP A 321 0.18 -17.31 -5.98
N THR A 322 0.52 -16.83 -7.18
CA THR A 322 0.47 -17.66 -8.39
C THR A 322 1.42 -18.86 -8.30
N ILE A 323 2.63 -18.69 -7.77
CA ILE A 323 3.61 -19.77 -7.60
C ILE A 323 3.13 -20.78 -6.53
N THR A 324 2.74 -20.28 -5.35
CA THR A 324 2.38 -21.13 -4.20
C THR A 324 0.99 -21.77 -4.35
N GLY A 325 0.11 -21.18 -5.16
CA GLY A 325 -1.19 -21.73 -5.54
C GLY A 325 -1.12 -22.98 -6.44
N GLN A 326 0.01 -23.21 -7.14
CA GLN A 326 0.24 -24.44 -7.92
C GLN A 326 0.56 -25.67 -7.06
N LEU A 327 0.66 -25.49 -5.74
CA LEU A 327 1.01 -26.57 -4.84
C LEU A 327 -0.09 -27.63 -4.75
N VAL A 328 0.32 -28.88 -4.91
CA VAL A 328 -0.47 -30.04 -4.53
C VAL A 328 0.27 -30.80 -3.43
N MET A 329 -0.40 -31.05 -2.30
CA MET A 329 0.15 -31.93 -1.26
C MET A 329 0.08 -33.38 -1.75
N SER A 330 1.24 -33.98 -1.99
CA SER A 330 1.37 -35.40 -2.34
C SER A 330 1.72 -36.20 -1.09
N GLU A 331 0.90 -37.21 -0.77
CA GLU A 331 1.06 -38.22 0.29
C GLU A 331 1.94 -37.87 1.51
N SER A 332 1.32 -37.70 2.69
CA SER A 332 2.07 -37.64 3.95
C SER A 332 2.63 -39.02 4.30
N ARG A 333 3.96 -39.14 4.34
CA ARG A 333 4.65 -40.38 4.78
C ARG A 333 4.83 -40.47 6.30
N GLY A 334 4.44 -39.41 7.02
CA GLY A 334 4.56 -39.30 8.47
C GLY A 334 4.68 -37.84 8.91
N LYS A 335 4.67 -37.60 10.23
CA LYS A 335 4.82 -36.25 10.78
C LYS A 335 6.25 -35.75 10.55
N GLY A 336 6.41 -34.76 9.66
CA GLY A 336 7.72 -34.19 9.29
C GLY A 336 8.32 -34.77 8.00
N GLU A 337 7.59 -35.62 7.27
CA GLU A 337 7.97 -36.18 5.96
C GLU A 337 6.91 -35.83 4.91
N GLU A 338 6.61 -34.54 4.81
CA GLU A 338 5.65 -34.01 3.84
C GLU A 338 6.35 -33.84 2.49
N VAL A 339 5.66 -34.21 1.41
CA VAL A 339 6.13 -33.98 0.04
C VAL A 339 5.16 -33.01 -0.64
N TYR A 340 5.73 -31.95 -1.18
CA TYR A 340 5.00 -30.87 -1.83
C TYR A 340 5.28 -30.92 -3.33
N SER A 341 4.24 -31.11 -4.14
CA SER A 341 4.39 -31.23 -5.59
C SER A 341 3.99 -29.92 -6.30
N TYR A 342 4.83 -29.46 -7.22
CA TYR A 342 4.63 -28.23 -7.99
C TYR A 342 4.77 -28.49 -9.49
N GLY A 343 3.82 -28.04 -10.29
CA GLY A 343 3.93 -28.02 -11.76
C GLY A 343 4.67 -26.77 -12.25
N VAL A 344 5.70 -26.94 -13.08
CA VAL A 344 6.45 -25.81 -13.67
C VAL A 344 5.70 -25.29 -14.90
N THR A 345 5.06 -24.13 -14.77
CA THR A 345 4.35 -23.45 -15.86
C THR A 345 5.27 -22.51 -16.66
N PRO A 346 4.90 -22.10 -17.89
CA PRO A 346 5.72 -21.17 -18.67
C PRO A 346 6.10 -19.87 -17.93
N GLN A 347 5.18 -19.32 -17.13
CA GLN A 347 5.37 -18.08 -16.37
C GLN A 347 6.44 -18.21 -15.27
N MET A 348 6.79 -19.44 -14.89
CA MET A 348 7.80 -19.74 -13.87
C MET A 348 9.22 -19.85 -14.45
N THR A 349 9.37 -19.79 -15.77
CA THR A 349 10.64 -20.06 -16.46
C THR A 349 11.43 -18.78 -16.79
N ASN A 350 12.74 -18.92 -16.93
CA ASN A 350 13.63 -17.89 -17.45
C ASN A 350 13.72 -17.97 -19.00
N TYR A 351 14.49 -17.07 -19.62
CA TYR A 351 14.67 -17.02 -21.08
C TYR A 351 15.29 -18.29 -21.71
N LEU A 352 15.87 -19.18 -20.90
CA LEU A 352 16.42 -20.47 -21.35
C LEU A 352 15.38 -21.62 -21.26
N GLY A 353 14.12 -21.32 -20.89
CA GLY A 353 13.05 -22.32 -20.74
C GLY A 353 13.22 -23.24 -19.52
N THR A 354 14.03 -22.82 -18.55
CA THR A 354 14.23 -23.52 -17.28
C THR A 354 13.64 -22.73 -16.13
N ILE A 355 13.32 -23.37 -15.01
CA ILE A 355 12.76 -22.67 -13.84
C ILE A 355 13.62 -21.45 -13.45
N SER A 356 12.98 -20.32 -13.21
CA SER A 356 13.69 -19.13 -12.76
C SER A 356 14.20 -19.32 -11.33
N THR A 357 15.33 -18.69 -11.02
CA THR A 357 15.94 -18.75 -9.69
C THR A 357 15.02 -18.14 -8.62
N GLY A 358 14.29 -17.07 -8.96
CA GLY A 358 13.30 -16.47 -8.07
C GLY A 358 12.18 -17.43 -7.72
N VAL A 359 11.60 -18.10 -8.73
CA VAL A 359 10.52 -19.07 -8.50
C VAL A 359 11.01 -20.26 -7.66
N PHE A 360 12.19 -20.80 -7.97
CA PHE A 360 12.77 -21.89 -7.18
C PHE A 360 12.95 -21.49 -5.71
N THR A 361 13.36 -20.24 -5.47
CA THR A 361 13.52 -19.66 -4.13
C THR A 361 12.19 -19.57 -3.39
N THR A 362 11.13 -19.10 -4.06
CA THR A 362 9.76 -19.04 -3.51
C THR A 362 9.25 -20.44 -3.15
N ILE A 363 9.40 -21.43 -4.04
CA ILE A 363 8.97 -22.82 -3.80
C ILE A 363 9.63 -23.42 -2.56
N VAL A 364 10.95 -23.27 -2.46
CA VAL A 364 11.72 -23.76 -1.32
C VAL A 364 11.28 -23.07 -0.03
N THR A 365 11.15 -21.74 -0.06
CA THR A 365 10.76 -20.93 1.09
C THR A 365 9.34 -21.26 1.57
N ASP A 366 8.39 -21.41 0.65
CA ASP A 366 7.01 -21.79 0.97
C ASP A 366 6.95 -23.18 1.61
N SER A 367 7.67 -24.16 1.05
CA SER A 367 7.73 -25.52 1.62
C SER A 367 8.30 -25.53 3.05
N ALA A 368 9.35 -24.74 3.31
CA ALA A 368 9.94 -24.59 4.64
C ALA A 368 8.97 -23.90 5.62
N ASN A 369 8.28 -22.86 5.16
CA ASN A 369 7.29 -22.17 5.97
C ASN A 369 6.11 -23.07 6.35
N ARG A 370 5.62 -23.91 5.42
CA ARG A 370 4.53 -24.85 5.69
C ARG A 370 4.89 -25.92 6.70
N ILE A 371 6.06 -26.56 6.56
CA ILE A 371 6.46 -27.60 7.52
C ILE A 371 6.70 -27.01 8.92
N LEU A 372 7.25 -25.78 9.02
CA LEU A 372 7.47 -25.12 10.31
C LEU A 372 6.16 -24.72 11.01
N LYS A 373 5.11 -24.39 10.25
CA LYS A 373 3.77 -24.10 10.80
C LYS A 373 3.16 -25.29 11.56
N ASN A 374 3.59 -26.53 11.28
CA ASN A 374 3.18 -27.71 12.04
C ASN A 374 3.78 -27.77 13.45
N TYR A 375 4.87 -27.02 13.71
CA TYR A 375 5.57 -26.99 15.00
C TYR A 375 5.22 -25.76 15.82
N LYS A 376 5.07 -24.59 15.17
CA LYS A 376 4.69 -23.34 15.83
C LYS A 376 3.70 -22.54 15.00
N ARG A 377 2.68 -22.00 15.67
CA ARG A 377 1.73 -21.04 15.08
C ARG A 377 2.33 -19.63 15.16
N GLY A 378 2.65 -19.05 14.01
CA GLY A 378 3.22 -17.71 13.92
C GLY A 378 3.60 -17.40 12.48
N ASP A 379 3.84 -16.13 12.21
CA ASP A 379 4.44 -15.73 10.94
C ASP A 379 5.93 -16.06 10.98
N LEU A 380 6.48 -16.39 9.81
CA LEU A 380 7.84 -16.86 9.65
C LEU A 380 8.57 -15.90 8.71
N VAL A 381 9.75 -15.48 9.12
CA VAL A 381 10.62 -14.64 8.29
C VAL A 381 11.90 -15.41 8.01
N VAL A 382 12.27 -15.57 6.74
CA VAL A 382 13.56 -16.18 6.37
C VAL A 382 14.67 -15.18 6.71
N GLU A 383 15.60 -15.60 7.56
CA GLU A 383 16.75 -14.80 7.97
C GLU A 383 17.95 -15.07 7.06
N ASN A 384 18.18 -16.34 6.74
CA ASN A 384 19.26 -16.79 5.89
C ASN A 384 18.82 -18.00 5.07
N MET A 385 19.25 -18.05 3.81
CA MET A 385 19.06 -19.19 2.93
C MET A 385 20.26 -19.38 2.00
N THR A 386 20.71 -20.63 1.87
CA THR A 386 21.66 -21.05 0.85
C THR A 386 21.00 -22.05 -0.07
N ILE A 387 21.04 -21.81 -1.38
CA ILE A 387 20.48 -22.71 -2.39
C ILE A 387 21.58 -23.22 -3.32
N TYR A 388 21.61 -24.53 -3.53
CA TYR A 388 22.42 -25.21 -4.52
C TYR A 388 21.53 -25.63 -5.69
N PHE A 389 21.74 -25.00 -6.85
CA PHE A 389 21.11 -25.38 -8.11
C PHE A 389 21.96 -26.47 -8.78
N ILE A 390 21.50 -27.72 -8.73
CA ILE A 390 22.29 -28.88 -9.18
C ILE A 390 22.03 -29.18 -10.65
N LYS A 391 20.76 -29.14 -11.07
CA LYS A 391 20.35 -29.39 -12.46
C LYS A 391 19.25 -28.40 -12.88
N PRO A 392 19.26 -27.97 -14.15
CA PRO A 392 18.16 -27.18 -14.69
C PRO A 392 16.88 -28.02 -14.73
N VAL A 393 15.75 -27.37 -14.43
CA VAL A 393 14.41 -27.96 -14.46
C VAL A 393 13.66 -27.33 -15.62
N GLN A 394 13.16 -28.14 -16.54
CA GLN A 394 12.46 -27.66 -17.74
C GLN A 394 10.99 -27.31 -17.45
N ILE A 395 10.42 -26.50 -18.35
CA ILE A 395 8.98 -26.27 -18.44
C ILE A 395 8.18 -27.58 -18.50
N ASP A 396 6.93 -27.56 -18.03
CA ASP A 396 5.98 -28.67 -18.00
C ASP A 396 6.44 -29.89 -17.17
N SER A 397 7.44 -29.70 -16.33
CA SER A 397 7.92 -30.73 -15.43
C SER A 397 7.33 -30.58 -14.03
N THR A 398 7.27 -31.67 -13.28
CA THR A 398 6.82 -31.68 -11.88
C THR A 398 8.01 -31.71 -10.95
N LEU A 399 7.96 -30.87 -9.92
CA LEU A 399 8.91 -30.82 -8.82
C LEU A 399 8.32 -31.43 -7.57
N ASP A 400 9.04 -32.36 -6.97
CA ASP A 400 8.73 -32.90 -5.64
C ASP A 400 9.69 -32.28 -4.62
N VAL A 401 9.13 -31.50 -3.70
CA VAL A 401 9.87 -30.72 -2.72
C VAL A 401 9.70 -31.37 -1.36
N GLN A 402 10.82 -31.72 -0.74
CA GLN A 402 10.90 -32.48 0.50
C GLN A 402 11.60 -31.63 1.56
N PRO A 403 10.85 -30.81 2.32
CA PRO A 403 11.40 -30.08 3.44
C PRO A 403 11.55 -31.01 4.66
N ARG A 404 12.65 -30.87 5.38
CA ARG A 404 13.00 -31.58 6.60
C ARG A 404 13.42 -30.58 7.66
N VAL A 405 12.68 -30.57 8.76
CA VAL A 405 13.02 -29.75 9.92
C VAL A 405 14.26 -30.34 10.61
N LEU A 406 15.32 -29.53 10.73
CA LEU A 406 16.56 -29.93 11.40
C LEU A 406 16.55 -29.54 12.88
N ASP A 407 16.05 -28.34 13.18
CA ASP A 407 16.01 -27.80 14.54
C ASP A 407 14.87 -26.76 14.66
N VAL A 408 14.22 -26.73 15.83
CA VAL A 408 13.17 -25.74 16.15
C VAL A 408 13.40 -25.25 17.57
N GLY A 409 13.95 -24.05 17.68
CA GLY A 409 14.10 -23.34 18.93
C GLY A 409 12.87 -22.49 19.28
N ARG A 410 13.01 -21.66 20.32
CA ARG A 410 11.96 -20.70 20.69
C ARG A 410 11.82 -19.58 19.65
N LYS A 411 12.92 -19.08 19.11
CA LYS A 411 12.95 -17.91 18.20
C LYS A 411 13.34 -18.24 16.75
N PHE A 412 13.91 -19.40 16.50
CA PHE A 412 14.43 -19.78 15.18
C PHE A 412 14.05 -21.21 14.82
N GLY A 413 13.90 -21.48 13.53
CA GLY A 413 13.75 -22.82 12.96
C GLY A 413 14.75 -23.01 11.82
N LYS A 414 15.30 -24.22 11.68
CA LYS A 414 16.22 -24.58 10.61
C LYS A 414 15.62 -25.71 9.78
N VAL A 415 15.65 -25.56 8.46
CA VAL A 415 15.03 -26.48 7.52
C VAL A 415 16.00 -26.81 6.39
N ASP A 416 16.18 -28.10 6.13
CA ASP A 416 16.80 -28.63 4.91
C ASP A 416 15.70 -28.88 3.88
N VAL A 417 15.87 -28.47 2.63
CA VAL A 417 14.88 -28.68 1.58
C VAL A 417 15.56 -29.33 0.39
N GLU A 418 15.11 -30.54 0.04
CA GLU A 418 15.56 -31.24 -1.16
C GLU A 418 14.48 -31.15 -2.24
N VAL A 419 14.90 -30.87 -3.47
CA VAL A 419 14.00 -30.72 -4.61
C VAL A 419 14.35 -31.75 -5.67
N PHE A 420 13.35 -32.53 -6.08
CA PHE A 420 13.47 -33.62 -7.03
C PHE A 420 12.65 -33.36 -8.28
N ASN A 421 13.13 -33.86 -9.42
CA ASN A 421 12.40 -33.94 -10.67
C ASN A 421 12.53 -35.38 -11.19
N GLN A 422 11.40 -36.08 -11.36
CA GLN A 422 11.39 -37.51 -11.75
C GLN A 422 12.34 -38.37 -10.89
N GLY A 423 12.35 -38.15 -9.58
CA GLY A 423 13.20 -38.85 -8.61
C GLY A 423 14.69 -38.47 -8.61
N LYS A 424 15.13 -37.55 -9.48
CA LYS A 424 16.51 -37.04 -9.49
C LYS A 424 16.60 -35.74 -8.70
N LEU A 425 17.60 -35.63 -7.82
CA LEU A 425 17.87 -34.40 -7.10
C LEU A 425 18.29 -33.29 -8.10
N VAL A 426 17.54 -32.20 -8.10
CA VAL A 426 17.76 -31.04 -8.98
C VAL A 426 18.18 -29.78 -8.23
N GLY A 427 17.87 -29.70 -6.94
CA GLY A 427 18.40 -28.66 -6.08
C GLY A 427 18.26 -29.00 -4.60
N LYS A 428 18.97 -28.24 -3.78
CA LYS A 428 18.99 -28.39 -2.33
C LYS A 428 19.13 -27.04 -1.67
N ALA A 429 18.43 -26.81 -0.57
CA ALA A 429 18.49 -25.55 0.15
C ALA A 429 18.55 -25.74 1.66
N MET A 430 19.20 -24.81 2.33
CA MET A 430 19.27 -24.72 3.78
C MET A 430 18.74 -23.37 4.21
N LEU A 431 17.74 -23.37 5.08
CA LEU A 431 17.06 -22.16 5.55
C LEU A 431 17.15 -22.03 7.06
N THR A 432 17.36 -20.81 7.53
CA THR A 432 17.12 -20.40 8.91
C THR A 432 15.99 -19.37 8.90
N CYS A 433 14.91 -19.67 9.61
CA CYS A 433 13.74 -18.81 9.74
C CYS A 433 13.60 -18.31 11.17
N GLN A 434 13.28 -17.04 11.33
CA GLN A 434 12.86 -16.47 12.61
C GLN A 434 11.36 -16.71 12.81
N LEU A 435 11.00 -17.18 13.99
CA LEU A 435 9.63 -17.47 14.40
C LEU A 435 9.07 -16.24 15.13
N LEU A 436 8.01 -15.64 14.59
CA LEU A 436 7.28 -14.56 15.24
C LEU A 436 6.28 -15.16 16.24
N ASP A 437 6.60 -15.11 17.53
CA ASP A 437 5.70 -15.62 18.58
C ASP A 437 4.42 -14.77 18.63
N ARG A 438 3.27 -15.45 18.53
CA ARG A 438 1.95 -14.91 18.86
C ARG A 438 1.85 -14.84 20.38
N SER A 439 2.29 -13.74 21.00
CA SER A 439 2.06 -13.50 22.44
C SER A 439 0.73 -12.82 22.64
#